data_AF-A0A815NUQ4-F1
#
_entry.id   AF-A0A815NUQ4-F1
#
_cell.length_a   1.000
_cell.length_b   1.000
_cell.length_c   1.000
_cell.angle_alpha   90.00
_cell.angle_beta   90.00
_cell.angle_gamma   90.00
#
_symmetry.space_group_name_H-M   'P 1'
#
loop_
_entity.id
_entity.type
_entity.pdbx_description
1 polymer ?
#
loop_
_entity_poly.entity_id
_entity_poly.type
_entity_poly.pdbx_seq_one_letter_code
_entity_poly.pdbx_strand_id
1 'polypeptide(L)'
;NGLFWYSFEIGPIHVVYYSTEHDFLPSSAQYDWIEKDLRSVNRTRTPWLIVGSHRPMYSSLIYKDLIKEKLQEYIEPLLYKYRVDLNLFAHIHSYERTCPLYNNTCVNDGVTHVLIGMGGHDLTKGTYSGEKWSLYHDIEFGYTHIWANKTQLTFSYYHTKDDQLADQFHLKK
;
A
#
# COMPACT_ATOMS: atom_id res chain seq x y z
N ASN A 1 -5.86 22.61 12.68
CA ASN A 1 -4.92 22.24 11.61
C ASN A 1 -4.55 20.79 11.79
N GLY A 2 -5.27 19.91 11.08
CA GLY A 2 -5.29 18.47 11.33
C GLY A 2 -3.97 17.78 10.96
N LEU A 3 -3.67 16.68 11.66
CA LEU A 3 -2.58 15.76 11.32
C LEU A 3 -2.96 14.97 10.05
N PHE A 4 -2.59 15.47 8.87
CA PHE A 4 -2.88 14.82 7.59
C PHE A 4 -1.87 13.72 7.21
N TRP A 5 -0.73 13.67 7.90
CA TRP A 5 0.26 12.61 7.82
C TRP A 5 0.83 12.36 9.22
N TYR A 6 1.05 11.10 9.57
CA TYR A 6 1.48 10.68 10.90
C TYR A 6 2.01 9.24 10.86
N SER A 7 2.73 8.84 11.91
CA SER A 7 3.21 7.48 12.10
C SER A 7 2.88 6.98 13.49
N PHE A 8 2.82 5.66 13.64
CA PHE A 8 2.62 5.00 14.92
C PHE A 8 3.17 3.57 14.87
N GLU A 9 3.42 3.00 16.05
CA GLU A 9 3.83 1.61 16.18
C GLU A 9 2.72 0.78 16.82
N ILE A 10 2.51 -0.43 16.31
CA ILE A 10 1.61 -1.42 16.89
C ILE A 10 2.30 -2.79 16.88
N GLY A 11 2.70 -3.26 18.07
CA GLY A 11 3.48 -4.49 18.19
C GLY A 11 4.76 -4.44 17.35
N PRO A 12 4.99 -5.39 16.42
CA PRO A 12 6.18 -5.44 15.57
C PRO A 12 6.07 -4.58 14.30
N ILE A 13 5.05 -3.72 14.17
CA ILE A 13 4.76 -2.96 12.96
C ILE A 13 4.96 -1.46 13.22
N HIS A 14 5.71 -0.80 12.34
CA HIS A 14 5.71 0.66 12.19
C HIS A 14 4.82 1.03 11.00
N VAL A 15 3.85 1.90 11.23
CA VAL A 15 2.90 2.36 10.22
C VAL A 15 3.14 3.83 9.93
N VAL A 16 3.25 4.17 8.64
CA VAL A 16 3.30 5.56 8.15
C VAL A 16 2.05 5.80 7.33
N TYR A 17 1.31 6.87 7.61
CA TYR A 17 0.20 7.31 6.77
C TYR A 17 0.48 8.71 6.24
N TYR A 18 0.29 8.92 4.94
CA TYR A 18 0.49 10.22 4.29
C TYR A 18 -0.69 10.59 3.39
N SER A 19 -0.85 11.89 3.15
CA SER A 19 -1.92 12.46 2.35
C SER A 19 -1.51 12.64 0.89
N THR A 20 -2.33 12.07 0.01
CA THR A 20 -2.23 12.27 -1.45
C THR A 20 -2.96 13.51 -1.95
N GLU A 21 -3.65 14.23 -1.06
CA GLU A 21 -4.38 15.47 -1.38
C GLU A 21 -3.62 16.73 -0.94
N HIS A 22 -2.42 16.54 -0.38
CA HIS A 22 -1.49 17.62 -0.02
C HIS A 22 -0.18 17.44 -0.80
N ASP A 23 0.63 18.50 -0.86
CA ASP A 23 1.92 18.46 -1.55
C ASP A 23 2.82 17.36 -0.95
N PHE A 24 3.20 16.40 -1.79
CA PHE A 24 4.10 15.30 -1.47
C PHE A 24 5.34 15.31 -2.40
N LEU A 25 5.55 16.39 -3.15
CA LEU A 25 6.70 16.53 -4.04
C LEU A 25 8.00 16.69 -3.23
N PRO A 26 9.18 16.41 -3.83
CA PRO A 26 10.45 16.59 -3.15
C PRO A 26 10.60 17.99 -2.54
N SER A 27 11.14 18.06 -1.32
CA SER A 27 11.26 19.29 -0.50
C SER A 27 9.95 19.86 0.06
N SER A 28 8.80 19.19 -0.15
CA SER A 28 7.58 19.53 0.58
C SER A 28 7.70 19.10 2.05
N ALA A 29 6.96 19.77 2.94
CA ALA A 29 6.96 19.46 4.37
C ALA A 29 6.58 17.98 4.65
N GLN A 30 5.67 17.44 3.85
CA GLN A 30 5.25 16.05 3.94
C GLN A 30 6.32 15.08 3.41
N TYR A 31 6.94 15.37 2.27
CA TYR A 31 8.00 14.52 1.71
C TYR A 31 9.19 14.38 2.67
N ASP A 32 9.67 15.51 3.19
CA ASP A 32 10.78 15.54 4.14
C ASP A 32 10.42 14.82 5.45
N TRP A 33 9.16 14.92 5.87
CA TRP A 33 8.64 14.20 7.02
C TRP A 33 8.60 12.68 6.76
N ILE A 34 8.08 12.23 5.61
CA ILE A 34 8.04 10.80 5.22
C ILE A 34 9.45 10.22 5.23
N GLU A 35 10.41 10.87 4.54
CA GLU A 35 11.79 10.36 4.50
C GLU A 35 12.43 10.32 5.89
N LYS A 36 12.22 11.36 6.70
CA LYS A 36 12.74 11.40 8.07
C LYS A 36 12.18 10.27 8.93
N ASP A 37 10.88 10.02 8.86
CA ASP A 37 10.21 8.98 9.62
C ASP A 37 10.68 7.58 9.20
N LEU A 38 10.66 7.27 7.89
CA LEU A 38 11.11 5.99 7.35
C LEU A 38 12.57 5.67 7.71
N ARG A 39 13.45 6.68 7.69
CA ARG A 39 14.86 6.55 8.09
C ARG A 39 15.02 6.26 9.59
N SER A 40 14.09 6.69 10.43
CA SER A 40 14.19 6.56 11.89
C SER A 40 13.75 5.19 12.44
N VAL A 41 13.14 4.34 11.59
CA VAL A 41 12.56 3.06 12.00
C VAL A 41 13.63 2.10 12.53
N ASN A 42 13.48 1.66 13.78
CA ASN A 42 14.30 0.61 14.37
C ASN A 42 13.76 -0.78 13.98
N ARG A 43 14.31 -1.37 12.92
CA ARG A 43 13.86 -2.67 12.38
C ARG A 43 14.07 -3.86 13.33
N THR A 44 14.84 -3.74 14.41
CA THR A 44 14.93 -4.79 15.44
C THR A 44 13.73 -4.77 16.38
N ARG A 45 13.10 -3.60 16.57
CA ARG A 45 11.88 -3.40 17.35
C ARG A 45 10.64 -3.60 16.49
N THR A 46 10.56 -2.88 15.38
CA THR A 46 9.46 -2.89 14.41
C THR A 46 9.98 -3.37 13.05
N PRO A 47 10.16 -4.70 12.87
CA PRO A 47 10.69 -5.24 11.62
C PRO A 47 9.80 -4.93 10.42
N TRP A 48 8.48 -4.87 10.60
CA TRP A 48 7.53 -4.60 9.53
C TRP A 48 7.28 -3.11 9.37
N LEU A 49 7.46 -2.63 8.15
CA LEU A 49 7.20 -1.25 7.77
C LEU A 49 6.05 -1.22 6.77
N ILE A 50 4.91 -0.66 7.20
CA ILE A 50 3.71 -0.51 6.38
C ILE A 50 3.50 0.96 6.09
N VAL A 51 3.29 1.30 4.82
CA VAL A 51 2.91 2.65 4.41
C VAL A 51 1.48 2.65 3.91
N GLY A 52 0.72 3.68 4.24
CA GLY A 52 -0.67 3.87 3.83
C GLY A 52 -0.89 5.24 3.18
N SER A 53 -1.73 5.28 2.15
CA SER A 53 -2.18 6.52 1.51
C SER A 53 -3.60 6.38 0.94
N HIS A 54 -4.22 7.47 0.49
CA HIS A 54 -5.54 7.38 -0.14
C HIS A 54 -5.43 6.99 -1.61
N ARG A 55 -4.80 7.81 -2.47
CA ARG A 55 -4.65 7.50 -3.91
C ARG A 55 -3.60 6.41 -4.18
N PRO A 56 -3.83 5.53 -5.16
CA PRO A 56 -2.92 4.45 -5.49
C PRO A 56 -1.85 4.90 -6.48
N MET A 57 -0.64 4.35 -6.32
CA MET A 57 0.42 4.44 -7.33
C MET A 57 0.39 3.26 -8.32
N TYR A 58 -0.27 2.16 -7.95
CA TYR A 58 -0.43 0.97 -8.80
C TYR A 58 -1.88 0.50 -8.79
N SER A 59 -2.42 0.24 -9.99
CA SER A 59 -3.70 -0.38 -10.26
C SER A 59 -3.70 -0.79 -11.73
N SER A 60 -4.03 -2.04 -12.03
CA SER A 60 -4.14 -2.51 -13.41
C SER A 60 -5.52 -2.22 -13.99
N LEU A 61 -6.47 -1.76 -13.16
CA LEU A 61 -7.74 -1.20 -13.62
C LEU A 61 -7.47 0.03 -14.49
N ILE A 62 -8.01 0.05 -15.70
CA ILE A 62 -7.87 1.17 -16.62
C ILE A 62 -8.66 2.36 -16.06
N TYR A 63 -7.97 3.20 -15.29
CA TYR A 63 -8.49 4.37 -14.60
C TYR A 63 -7.52 5.53 -14.78
N LYS A 64 -8.05 6.72 -15.08
CA LYS A 64 -7.23 7.93 -15.23
C LYS A 64 -7.04 8.60 -13.87
N ASP A 65 -5.84 8.48 -13.30
CA ASP A 65 -5.42 9.26 -12.14
C ASP A 65 -4.15 10.06 -12.49
N LEU A 66 -4.23 11.38 -12.34
CA LEU A 66 -3.10 12.30 -12.61
C LEU A 66 -2.04 12.25 -11.51
N ILE A 67 -2.37 11.70 -10.35
CA ILE A 67 -1.49 11.62 -9.18
C ILE A 67 -0.60 10.38 -9.22
N LYS A 68 -1.05 9.30 -9.89
CA LYS A 68 -0.35 8.01 -9.98
C LYS A 68 1.12 8.16 -10.39
N GLU A 69 1.37 8.83 -11.51
CA GLU A 69 2.72 8.99 -12.06
C GLU A 69 3.63 9.74 -11.10
N LYS A 70 3.10 10.74 -10.38
CA LYS A 70 3.86 11.52 -9.39
C LYS A 70 4.19 10.73 -8.13
N LEU A 71 3.30 9.84 -7.71
CA LEU A 71 3.57 8.91 -6.60
C LEU A 71 4.66 7.89 -6.98
N GLN A 72 4.61 7.34 -8.21
CA GLN A 72 5.65 6.46 -8.73
C GLN A 72 6.99 7.21 -8.89
N GLU A 73 6.98 8.46 -9.34
CA GLU A 73 8.21 9.24 -9.55
C GLU A 73 8.89 9.63 -8.23
N TYR A 74 8.13 10.04 -7.21
CA TYR A 74 8.71 10.65 -6.00
C TYR A 74 8.60 9.81 -4.74
N ILE A 75 7.49 9.09 -4.54
CA ILE A 75 7.26 8.33 -3.29
C ILE A 75 7.80 6.91 -3.40
N GLU A 76 7.56 6.20 -4.52
CA GLU A 76 8.05 4.83 -4.71
C GLU A 76 9.57 4.69 -4.46
N PRO A 77 10.46 5.59 -4.90
CA PRO A 77 11.89 5.50 -4.60
C PRO A 77 12.20 5.57 -3.10
N LEU A 78 11.45 6.37 -2.31
CA LEU A 78 11.59 6.39 -0.86
C LEU A 78 11.15 5.06 -0.24
N LEU A 79 10.01 4.52 -0.69
CA LEU A 79 9.49 3.24 -0.17
C LEU A 79 10.49 2.10 -0.43
N TYR A 80 11.04 2.05 -1.63
CA TYR A 80 12.06 1.06 -2.01
C TYR A 80 13.37 1.25 -1.23
N LYS A 81 13.89 2.48 -1.15
CA LYS A 81 15.13 2.83 -0.42
C LYS A 81 15.10 2.38 1.04
N TYR A 82 13.98 2.58 1.72
CA TYR A 82 13.83 2.22 3.14
C TYR A 82 13.23 0.82 3.36
N ARG A 83 13.13 0.00 2.30
CA ARG A 83 12.66 -1.39 2.36
C ARG A 83 11.27 -1.49 3.01
N VAL A 84 10.33 -0.67 2.57
CA VAL A 84 8.92 -0.78 2.96
C VAL A 84 8.42 -2.17 2.56
N ASP A 85 7.76 -2.87 3.48
CA ASP A 85 7.34 -4.25 3.26
C ASP A 85 5.99 -4.28 2.52
N LEU A 86 5.07 -3.39 2.91
CA LEU A 86 3.70 -3.32 2.40
C LEU A 86 3.27 -1.87 2.20
N ASN A 87 2.73 -1.54 1.04
CA ASN A 87 2.12 -0.25 0.76
C ASN A 87 0.61 -0.44 0.49
N LEU A 88 -0.22 0.23 1.28
CA LEU A 88 -1.67 0.13 1.25
C LEU A 88 -2.26 1.42 0.70
N PHE A 89 -3.19 1.31 -0.25
CA PHE A 89 -3.90 2.47 -0.77
C PHE A 89 -5.35 2.15 -1.11
N ALA A 90 -6.15 3.17 -1.40
CA ALA A 90 -7.58 3.08 -1.64
C ALA A 90 -7.97 3.89 -2.89
N HIS A 91 -8.97 4.76 -2.78
CA HIS A 91 -9.52 5.63 -3.83
C HIS A 91 -10.26 4.89 -4.96
N ILE A 92 -9.65 3.86 -5.55
CA ILE A 92 -10.35 2.97 -6.49
C ILE A 92 -11.10 1.93 -5.67
N HIS A 93 -12.43 1.85 -5.84
CA HIS A 93 -13.30 1.00 -5.03
C HIS A 93 -13.29 -0.46 -5.50
N SER A 94 -12.13 -1.11 -5.35
CA SER A 94 -11.88 -2.52 -5.63
C SER A 94 -10.72 -3.04 -4.75
N TYR A 95 -10.42 -4.33 -4.87
CA TYR A 95 -9.22 -4.95 -4.32
C TYR A 95 -8.21 -5.26 -5.42
N GLU A 96 -6.92 -5.04 -5.17
CA GLU A 96 -5.85 -5.51 -6.07
C GLU A 96 -4.55 -5.69 -5.29
N ARG A 97 -3.83 -6.79 -5.55
CA ARG A 97 -2.52 -7.08 -4.97
C ARG A 97 -1.48 -7.27 -6.05
N THR A 98 -0.33 -6.63 -5.85
CA THR A 98 0.83 -6.78 -6.73
C THR A 98 1.78 -7.88 -6.28
N CYS A 99 2.70 -8.29 -7.16
CA CYS A 99 3.98 -8.88 -6.75
C CYS A 99 4.81 -7.84 -5.98
N PRO A 100 5.90 -8.22 -5.29
CA PRO A 100 6.90 -7.26 -4.85
C PRO A 100 7.42 -6.49 -6.09
N LEU A 101 7.24 -5.17 -6.08
CA LEU A 101 7.30 -4.33 -7.26
C LEU A 101 8.28 -3.17 -7.04
N TYR A 102 8.96 -2.79 -8.12
CA TYR A 102 9.64 -1.51 -8.23
C TYR A 102 9.69 -1.10 -9.69
N ASN A 103 9.30 0.14 -10.00
CA ASN A 103 9.31 0.70 -11.35
C ASN A 103 8.62 -0.23 -12.37
N ASN A 104 7.36 -0.59 -12.08
CA ASN A 104 6.51 -1.46 -12.91
C ASN A 104 7.07 -2.88 -13.17
N THR A 105 8.12 -3.32 -12.46
CA THR A 105 8.76 -4.63 -12.64
C THR A 105 8.75 -5.44 -11.36
N CYS A 106 8.29 -6.69 -11.42
CA CYS A 106 8.38 -7.60 -10.27
C CYS A 106 9.86 -7.84 -9.93
N VAL A 107 10.25 -7.56 -8.69
CA VAL A 107 11.61 -7.73 -8.17
C VAL A 107 11.56 -8.34 -6.78
N ASN A 108 12.48 -9.25 -6.45
CA ASN A 108 12.41 -10.03 -5.20
C ASN A 108 12.43 -9.18 -3.92
N ASP A 109 13.02 -7.99 -3.98
CA ASP A 109 13.26 -7.10 -2.86
C ASP A 109 12.46 -5.78 -2.95
N GLY A 110 11.41 -5.79 -3.77
CA GLY A 110 10.46 -4.69 -3.98
C GLY A 110 9.37 -4.61 -2.92
N VAL A 111 8.53 -3.59 -3.06
CA VAL A 111 7.41 -3.34 -2.13
C VAL A 111 6.18 -4.10 -2.63
N THR A 112 5.49 -4.82 -1.74
CA THR A 112 4.17 -5.36 -2.11
C THR A 112 3.14 -4.25 -1.97
N HIS A 113 2.40 -3.97 -3.03
CA HIS A 113 1.35 -2.96 -3.03
C HIS A 113 -0.03 -3.62 -3.01
N VAL A 114 -0.94 -3.08 -2.21
CA VAL A 114 -2.31 -3.59 -2.10
C VAL A 114 -3.30 -2.42 -2.12
N LEU A 115 -4.16 -2.43 -3.13
CA LEU A 115 -5.36 -1.61 -3.22
C LEU A 115 -6.45 -2.23 -2.35
N ILE A 116 -6.95 -1.47 -1.37
CA ILE A 116 -7.96 -1.86 -0.40
C ILE A 116 -9.13 -0.87 -0.36
N GLY A 117 -9.57 -0.38 -1.52
CA GLY A 117 -10.59 0.68 -1.61
C GLY A 117 -12.05 0.20 -1.57
N MET A 118 -12.27 -1.11 -1.44
CA MET A 118 -13.57 -1.79 -1.52
C MET A 118 -14.46 -1.71 -0.26
N GLY A 119 -14.32 -0.66 0.55
CA GLY A 119 -14.87 -0.61 1.91
C GLY A 119 -16.38 -0.33 2.05
N GLY A 120 -17.11 0.01 0.97
CA GLY A 120 -18.57 0.17 1.04
C GLY A 120 -19.23 1.24 0.16
N HIS A 121 -18.47 2.08 -0.54
CA HIS A 121 -19.03 2.93 -1.62
C HIS A 121 -19.14 2.13 -2.94
N ASP A 122 -20.01 2.53 -3.87
CA ASP A 122 -20.15 1.93 -5.20
C ASP A 122 -18.81 1.45 -5.80
N LEU A 123 -18.77 0.15 -6.13
CA LEU A 123 -17.59 -0.51 -6.67
C LEU A 123 -17.17 0.10 -8.00
N THR A 124 -15.86 0.27 -8.19
CA THR A 124 -15.31 0.78 -9.46
C THR A 124 -15.24 -0.36 -10.46
N LYS A 125 -16.21 -0.40 -11.38
CA LYS A 125 -16.25 -1.38 -12.47
C LYS A 125 -15.36 -0.94 -13.62
N GLY A 126 -14.64 -1.86 -14.23
CA GLY A 126 -13.83 -1.56 -15.40
C GLY A 126 -13.05 -2.76 -15.90
N THR A 127 -12.22 -2.51 -16.90
CA THR A 127 -11.34 -3.50 -17.51
C THR A 127 -9.95 -3.40 -16.88
N TYR A 128 -9.37 -4.55 -16.55
CA TYR A 128 -7.98 -4.65 -16.12
C TYR A 128 -7.07 -4.88 -17.33
N SER A 129 -5.93 -4.20 -17.34
CA SER A 129 -4.96 -4.16 -18.46
C SER A 129 -4.13 -5.45 -18.62
N GLY A 130 -4.26 -6.43 -17.71
CA GLY A 130 -3.53 -7.70 -17.79
C GLY A 130 -2.05 -7.60 -17.42
N GLU A 131 -1.70 -6.61 -16.61
CA GLU A 131 -0.35 -6.36 -16.13
C GLU A 131 0.20 -7.55 -15.34
N LYS A 132 1.42 -8.01 -15.69
CA LYS A 132 2.04 -9.19 -15.06
C LYS A 132 2.27 -9.04 -13.55
N TRP A 133 2.43 -7.80 -13.09
CA TRP A 133 2.63 -7.50 -11.68
C TRP A 133 1.35 -7.55 -10.86
N SER A 134 0.16 -7.53 -11.48
CA SER A 134 -1.13 -7.71 -10.80
C SER A 134 -1.39 -9.19 -10.57
N LEU A 135 -1.19 -9.67 -9.33
CA LEU A 135 -1.30 -11.09 -9.01
C LEU A 135 -2.74 -11.52 -8.70
N TYR A 136 -3.52 -10.62 -8.11
CA TYR A 136 -4.93 -10.85 -7.80
C TYR A 136 -5.66 -9.52 -7.79
N HIS A 137 -6.87 -9.51 -8.31
CA HIS A 137 -7.79 -8.38 -8.24
C HIS A 137 -9.21 -8.86 -8.08
N ASP A 138 -10.07 -8.02 -7.55
CA ASP A 138 -11.44 -8.38 -7.28
C ASP A 138 -12.34 -7.14 -7.18
N ILE A 139 -13.57 -7.25 -7.68
CA ILE A 139 -14.58 -6.19 -7.67
C ILE A 139 -15.75 -6.65 -6.81
N GLU A 140 -15.49 -6.75 -5.52
CA GLU A 140 -16.44 -7.12 -4.48
C GLU A 140 -16.19 -6.26 -3.23
N PHE A 141 -17.22 -6.09 -2.40
CA PHE A 141 -17.05 -5.47 -1.09
C PHE A 141 -16.31 -6.41 -0.12
N GLY A 142 -15.45 -5.83 0.72
CA GLY A 142 -14.69 -6.63 1.66
C GLY A 142 -13.87 -5.83 2.65
N TYR A 143 -13.10 -6.56 3.44
CA TYR A 143 -12.21 -6.02 4.46
C TYR A 143 -10.93 -6.85 4.55
N THR A 144 -9.90 -6.28 5.19
CA THR A 144 -8.59 -6.91 5.27
C THR A 144 -8.11 -7.05 6.70
N HIS A 145 -7.36 -8.11 6.97
CA HIS A 145 -6.73 -8.39 8.26
C HIS A 145 -5.23 -8.52 8.08
N ILE A 146 -4.47 -7.87 8.97
CA ILE A 146 -3.02 -8.02 9.05
C ILE A 146 -2.68 -8.60 10.41
N TRP A 147 -2.01 -9.75 10.39
CA TRP A 147 -1.41 -10.35 11.57
C TRP A 147 0.11 -10.41 11.39
N ALA A 148 0.87 -10.06 12.42
CA ALA A 148 2.33 -10.11 12.34
C ALA A 148 2.98 -10.49 13.67
N ASN A 149 4.07 -11.26 13.57
CA ASN A 149 5.08 -11.40 14.61
C ASN A 149 6.41 -10.79 14.08
N LYS A 150 7.57 -11.08 14.68
CA LYS A 150 8.85 -10.49 14.21
C LYS A 150 9.39 -11.05 12.89
N THR A 151 8.95 -12.24 12.46
CA THR A 151 9.51 -12.98 11.32
C THR A 151 8.51 -13.27 10.22
N GLN A 152 7.20 -13.17 10.49
CA GLN A 152 6.14 -13.36 9.52
C GLN A 152 5.04 -12.29 9.66
N LEU A 153 4.58 -11.81 8.51
CA LEU A 153 3.35 -11.03 8.34
C LEU A 153 2.40 -11.79 7.43
N THR A 154 1.15 -11.90 7.83
CA THR A 154 0.06 -12.47 7.05
C THR A 154 -0.96 -11.39 6.76
N PHE A 155 -1.31 -11.25 5.48
CA PHE A 155 -2.37 -10.38 5.01
C PHE A 155 -3.49 -11.24 4.44
N SER A 156 -4.73 -10.98 4.86
CA SER A 156 -5.92 -11.69 4.40
C SER A 156 -6.97 -10.68 3.94
N TYR A 157 -7.67 -10.99 2.86
CA TYR A 157 -8.81 -10.24 2.32
C TYR A 157 -10.05 -11.13 2.32
N TYR A 158 -11.16 -10.61 2.85
CA TYR A 158 -12.43 -11.31 2.98
C TYR A 158 -13.56 -10.54 2.30
N HIS A 159 -14.50 -11.25 1.70
CA HIS A 159 -15.73 -10.65 1.20
C HIS A 159 -16.70 -10.33 2.34
N THR A 160 -17.30 -9.14 2.33
CA THR A 160 -18.27 -8.74 3.37
C THR A 160 -19.60 -9.50 3.26
N LYS A 161 -19.92 -10.06 2.09
CA LYS A 161 -21.21 -10.74 1.84
C LYS A 161 -21.33 -12.09 2.55
N ASP A 162 -20.21 -12.77 2.81
CA ASP A 162 -20.19 -14.15 3.31
C ASP A 162 -18.96 -14.50 4.19
N ASP A 163 -18.11 -13.51 4.50
CA ASP A 163 -16.86 -13.67 5.25
C ASP A 163 -15.89 -14.72 4.64
N GLN A 164 -16.02 -15.03 3.35
CA GLN A 164 -15.11 -15.95 2.68
C GLN A 164 -13.76 -15.29 2.41
N LEU A 165 -12.68 -16.06 2.63
CA LEU A 165 -11.33 -15.65 2.31
C LEU A 165 -11.16 -15.60 0.78
N ALA A 166 -10.94 -14.40 0.25
CA ALA A 166 -10.81 -14.17 -1.19
C ALA A 166 -9.35 -14.13 -1.64
N ASP A 167 -8.45 -13.58 -0.82
CA ASP A 167 -7.01 -13.58 -1.08
C ASP A 167 -6.20 -13.62 0.22
N GLN A 168 -5.03 -14.25 0.19
CA GLN A 168 -4.10 -14.31 1.32
C GLN A 168 -2.66 -14.43 0.84
N PHE A 169 -1.75 -13.74 1.53
CA PHE A 169 -0.32 -13.90 1.31
C PHE A 169 0.49 -13.71 2.60
N HIS A 170 1.75 -14.13 2.53
CA HIS A 170 2.68 -14.02 3.64
C HIS A 170 3.98 -13.35 3.21
N LEU A 171 4.48 -12.46 4.05
CA LEU A 171 5.83 -11.93 3.97
C LEU A 171 6.68 -12.56 5.07
N LYS A 172 7.97 -12.81 4.81
CA LYS A 172 8.90 -13.45 5.75
C LYS A 172 10.21 -12.66 5.85
N LYS A 173 10.84 -12.68 7.03
CA LYS A 173 12.17 -12.12 7.30
C LYS A 173 13.09 -13.15 7.95
#